data_AF-A0A2K4MM04-F1
#
_entry.id   AF-A0A2K4MM04-F1
#
_cell.length_a   1.000
_cell.length_b   1.000
_cell.length_c   1.000
_cell.angle_alpha   90.00
_cell.angle_beta   90.00
_cell.angle_gamma   90.00
#
_symmetry.space_group_name_H-M   'P 1'
#
loop_
_entity.id
_entity.type
_entity.pdbx_description
1 polymer ?
#
loop_
_entity_poly.entity_id
_entity_poly.type
_entity_poly.pdbx_seq_one_letter_code
_entity_poly.pdbx_strand_id
1 'polypeptide(L)' 'GFMESAAMIHLMWNRESLEAPKIVDFSLDYLRPGRPQTLFAQCEITKQGKRVAHVLIEAWQEDRSKPVAVARAHFLLSN' A
#
# COMPACT_ATOMS: atom_id res chain seq x y z
N GLY A 1 9.37 -3.30 2.12
CA GLY A 1 8.67 -4.25 3.03
C GLY A 1 7.37 -4.75 2.39
N PHE A 2 6.73 -5.81 2.88
CA PHE A 2 5.55 -6.43 2.24
C PHE A 2 4.46 -5.42 1.80
N MET A 3 3.98 -4.57 2.72
CA MET A 3 2.92 -3.58 2.41
C MET A 3 3.39 -2.46 1.47
N GLU A 4 4.65 -2.03 1.57
CA GLU A 4 5.25 -1.05 0.66
C GLU A 4 5.35 -1.60 -0.78
N SER A 5 5.83 -2.85 -0.92
CA SER A 5 5.91 -3.53 -2.21
C SER A 5 4.52 -3.77 -2.79
N ALA A 6 3.53 -4.15 -1.97
CA ALA A 6 2.14 -4.29 -2.39
C ALA A 6 1.58 -2.96 -2.93
N ALA A 7 1.85 -1.84 -2.25
CA ALA A 7 1.42 -0.51 -2.69
C ALA A 7 2.03 -0.12 -4.05
N MET A 8 3.34 -0.34 -4.21
CA MET A 8 4.06 -0.04 -5.45
C MET A 8 3.54 -0.88 -6.62
N ILE A 9 3.39 -2.19 -6.43
CA ILE A 9 2.87 -3.11 -7.45
C ILE A 9 1.44 -2.73 -7.82
N HIS A 10 0.58 -2.46 -6.83
CA HIS A 10 -0.80 -2.05 -7.06
C HIS A 10 -0.87 -0.75 -7.86
N LEU A 11 -0.03 0.23 -7.55
CA LEU A 11 0.02 1.50 -8.28
C LEU A 11 0.50 1.32 -9.73
N MET A 12 1.55 0.53 -9.96
CA MET A 12 2.03 0.21 -11.31
C MET A 12 0.97 -0.51 -12.14
N TRP A 13 0.31 -1.51 -11.53
CA TRP A 13 -0.74 -2.29 -12.18
C TRP A 13 -1.93 -1.43 -12.61
N ASN A 14 -2.42 -0.55 -11.73
CA ASN A 14 -3.55 0.33 -12.04
C ASN A 14 -3.20 1.46 -13.02
N ARG A 15 -1.92 1.85 -13.11
CA ARG A 15 -1.45 2.85 -14.07
C ARG A 15 -1.09 2.26 -15.43
N GLU A 16 -1.10 0.94 -15.59
CA GLU A 16 -0.58 0.24 -16.78
C GLU A 16 0.85 0.71 -17.16
N SER A 17 1.66 1.05 -16.15
CA SER A 17 2.99 1.63 -16.32
C SER A 17 4.07 0.62 -16.00
N LEU A 18 5.03 0.46 -16.92
CA LEU A 18 6.25 -0.32 -16.69
C LEU A 18 7.28 0.45 -15.88
N GLU A 19 7.17 1.78 -15.79
CA GLU A 19 8.06 2.58 -14.97
C GLU A 19 7.65 2.50 -13.49
N ALA A 20 8.62 2.11 -12.65
CA ALA A 20 8.42 2.02 -11.21
C ALA A 20 8.34 3.43 -10.60
N PRO A 21 7.24 3.78 -9.92
CA PRO A 21 7.12 5.08 -9.27
C PRO A 21 8.10 5.16 -8.10
N LYS A 22 8.62 6.37 -7.83
CA LYS A 22 9.56 6.58 -6.72
C LYS A 22 8.79 6.78 -5.44
N ILE A 23 9.09 6.02 -4.40
CA ILE A 23 8.49 6.26 -3.09
C ILE A 23 9.02 7.56 -2.49
N VAL A 24 8.12 8.40 -2.00
CA VAL A 24 8.43 9.65 -1.30
C VAL A 24 8.49 9.38 0.20
N ASP A 25 7.44 8.76 0.73
CA ASP A 25 7.35 8.35 2.12
C ASP A 25 6.43 7.13 2.28
N PHE A 26 6.64 6.44 3.39
CA PHE A 26 5.87 5.29 3.83
C PHE A 26 5.69 5.36 5.34
N SER A 27 4.46 5.24 5.81
CA SER A 27 4.11 5.20 7.23
C SER A 27 3.30 3.94 7.52
N LEU A 28 3.54 3.33 8.69
CA LEU A 28 2.96 2.05 9.09
C LEU A 28 2.56 2.10 10.56
N ASP A 29 1.29 1.85 10.82
CA ASP A 29 0.70 1.76 12.15
C ASP A 29 0.38 0.29 12.45
N TYR A 30 1.06 -0.31 13.42
CA TYR A 30 0.72 -1.64 13.92
C TYR A 30 -0.41 -1.53 14.96
N LEU A 31 -1.53 -2.17 14.67
CA LEU A 31 -2.74 -2.07 15.48
C LEU A 31 -2.94 -3.31 16.36
N ARG A 32 -2.47 -4.48 15.89
CA ARG A 32 -2.61 -5.76 16.59
C ARG A 32 -1.39 -6.65 16.34
N PRO A 33 -1.06 -7.59 17.23
CA PRO A 33 -0.06 -8.61 16.95
C PRO A 33 -0.48 -9.51 15.78
N GLY A 34 0.47 -9.85 14.91
CA GLY A 34 0.25 -10.87 13.88
C GLY A 34 0.23 -12.28 14.48
N ARG A 35 -0.68 -13.13 14.02
CA ARG A 35 -0.74 -14.57 14.37
C ARG A 35 0.03 -15.41 13.32
N PRO A 36 0.38 -16.68 13.60
CA PRO A 36 0.96 -17.59 12.61
C PRO A 36 -0.08 -18.05 11.58
N GLN A 37 -0.60 -17.11 10.81
CA GLN A 37 -1.61 -17.30 9.76
C GLN A 37 -1.24 -16.42 8.56
N THR A 38 -1.77 -16.75 7.39
CA THR A 38 -1.63 -15.91 6.19
C THR A 38 -2.06 -14.47 6.47
N LEU A 39 -1.22 -13.52 6.07
CA LEU A 39 -1.51 -12.10 6.13
C LEU A 39 -1.88 -11.62 4.73
N PHE A 40 -3.11 -11.14 4.58
CA PHE A 40 -3.61 -10.54 3.36
C PHE A 40 -3.33 -9.04 3.38
N ALA A 41 -3.17 -8.45 2.21
CA ALA A 41 -3.10 -7.00 2.05
C ALA A 41 -3.93 -6.53 0.87
N GLN A 42 -4.59 -5.39 1.02
CA GLN A 42 -5.27 -4.70 -0.07
C GLN A 42 -4.87 -3.24 -0.07
N CYS A 43 -4.69 -2.71 -1.27
CA CYS A 43 -4.31 -1.33 -1.50
C CYS A 43 -5.48 -0.57 -2.14
N GLU A 44 -5.56 0.72 -1.87
CA GLU A 44 -6.51 1.66 -2.47
C GLU A 44 -5.78 2.96 -2.84
N ILE A 45 -5.91 3.37 -4.10
CA ILE A 45 -5.41 4.67 -4.56
C ILE A 45 -6.43 5.75 -4.20
N THR A 46 -6.26 6.37 -3.05
CA THR A 46 -7.19 7.41 -2.54
C THR A 46 -7.05 8.75 -3.29
N LYS A 47 -5.87 9.03 -3.88
CA LYS A 47 -5.63 10.21 -4.71
C LYS A 47 -4.59 9.92 -5.77
N GLN A 48 -4.87 10.27 -7.01
CA GLN A 48 -3.93 10.19 -8.13
C GLN A 48 -3.85 11.55 -8.84
N GLY A 49 -2.82 12.32 -8.51
CA GLY A 49 -2.51 13.57 -9.20
C GLY A 49 -1.54 13.35 -10.37
N LYS A 50 -1.17 14.44 -11.04
CA LYS A 50 -0.22 14.39 -12.17
C LYS A 50 1.15 13.83 -11.79
N ARG A 51 1.68 14.22 -10.62
CA ARG A 51 3.02 13.80 -10.17
C ARG A 51 3.02 13.00 -8.87
N VAL A 52 1.91 12.93 -8.14
CA VAL A 52 1.89 12.28 -6.82
C VAL A 52 0.65 11.41 -6.71
N ALA A 53 0.84 10.17 -6.27
CA ALA A 53 -0.22 9.27 -5.85
C ALA A 53 -0.15 8.99 -4.35
N HIS A 54 -1.31 8.88 -3.71
CA HIS A 54 -1.45 8.45 -2.31
C HIS A 54 -2.19 7.11 -2.27
N VAL A 55 -1.55 6.13 -1.63
CA VAL A 55 -2.05 4.76 -1.52
C VAL A 55 -2.25 4.40 -0.05
N LEU A 56 -3.46 3.96 0.29
CA LEU A 56 -3.77 3.35 1.58
C LEU A 56 -3.60 1.84 1.45
N ILE A 57 -3.04 1.20 2.48
CA ILE A 57 -2.84 -0.24 2.53
C ILE A 57 -3.38 -0.76 3.86
N GLU A 58 -4.20 -1.80 3.80
CA GLU A 58 -4.69 -2.52 4.98
C GLU A 58 -4.14 -3.94 4.95
N ALA A 59 -3.58 -4.40 6.07
CA ALA A 59 -3.13 -5.78 6.23
C ALA A 59 -3.92 -6.47 7.35
N TRP A 60 -4.54 -7.60 7.03
CA TRP A 60 -5.40 -8.36 7.95
C TRP A 60 -5.21 -9.87 7.77
N GLN A 61 -5.70 -10.63 8.73
CA GLN A 61 -5.70 -12.10 8.67
C GLN A 61 -7.13 -12.59 8.47
N GLU A 62 -7.84 -12.91 9.56
CA GLU A 62 -9.20 -13.47 9.51
C GLU A 62 -10.27 -12.45 9.10
N ASP A 63 -10.20 -11.22 9.63
CA ASP A 63 -11.27 -10.22 9.52
C ASP A 63 -10.68 -8.85 9.16
N ARG A 64 -11.06 -8.32 8.00
CA ARG A 64 -10.58 -7.02 7.51
C ARG A 64 -10.99 -5.86 8.40
N SER A 65 -12.08 -5.95 9.14
CA SER A 65 -12.48 -4.92 10.12
C SER A 65 -11.55 -4.87 11.35
N LYS A 66 -10.68 -5.89 11.52
CA LYS A 66 -9.69 -5.99 12.60
C LYS A 66 -8.28 -6.13 12.01
N PRO A 67 -7.76 -5.11 11.30
CA PRO A 67 -6.45 -5.18 10.68
C PRO A 67 -5.33 -5.38 11.71
N VAL A 68 -4.28 -6.07 11.28
CA VAL A 68 -3.00 -6.20 12.00
C VAL A 68 -2.25 -4.88 11.90
N ALA A 69 -2.20 -4.30 10.69
CA ALA A 69 -1.56 -3.03 10.44
C ALA A 69 -2.24 -2.27 9.31
N VAL A 70 -2.09 -0.95 9.33
CA VAL A 70 -2.47 -0.06 8.24
C VAL A 70 -1.26 0.76 7.83
N ALA A 71 -1.12 1.02 6.54
CA ALA A 71 -0.02 1.81 6.01
C ALA A 71 -0.51 2.85 5.02
N ARG A 72 0.27 3.92 4.88
CA ARG A 72 0.06 4.94 3.86
C ARG A 72 1.37 5.15 3.12
N ALA A 73 1.27 5.28 1.82
CA ALA A 73 2.42 5.49 0.95
C ALA A 73 2.14 6.64 -0.02
N HIS A 74 3.13 7.51 -0.18
CA HIS A 74 3.13 8.54 -1.21
C HIS A 74 4.17 8.19 -2.26
N PHE A 75 3.75 8.25 -3.53
CA PHE A 75 4.60 7.95 -4.66
C PHE A 75 4.71 9.15 -5.59
N LEU A 76 5.94 9.46 -6.00
CA LEU A 76 6.23 10.38 -7.08
C LEU A 76 6.11 9.62 -8.41
N LEU A 77 5.29 10.15 -9.29
CA LEU A 77 5.02 9.64 -10.62
C LEU A 77 5.90 10.39 -11.62
N SER A 78 6.50 9.64 -12.53
CA SER A 78 7.02 10.16 -13.79
C SER A 78 5.86 10.51 -14.73
N ASN A 79 6.09 11.54 -15.55
CA ASN A 79 5.16 12.03 -16.57
C ASN A 79 5.07 11.06 -17.74
#